data_AF-A0A7I4EMX5-F1
#
_entry.id   AF-A0A7I4EMX5-F1
#
_cell.length_a   1.000
_cell.length_b   1.000
_cell.length_c   1.000
_cell.angle_alpha   90.00
_cell.angle_beta   90.00
_cell.angle_gamma   90.00
#
_symmetry.space_group_name_H-M   'P 1'
#
loop_
_entity.id
_entity.type
_entity.pdbx_description
1 polymer ?
#
loop_
_entity_poly.entity_id
_entity_poly.type
_entity_poly.pdbx_seq_one_letter_code
_entity_poly.pdbx_strand_id
1 'polypeptide(L)'
;MMGDSSGASLTGCGGRKLGLLVHGINETLLIISHDGFYEDMNSIVESIRFCQVKQIFAPWSPHLFPDEFPGESPQDCKNDDNAEKLGCTGNPDQYGNHRSVRIVSLKHHWWWMMNTIWDGLTEMKGFNGHIMFIEEDHYVLPNAYRNIQILVNLKEKKCPYCIAVNAAPLDVTSRGEGSRKLYAEKVGNVGYTFNRTVWERIHAQAKQFCLFDDYNWDITMWSRVYPTFGSALYTLRGPRSSAIHFGRCGLHEGYNQSGPSGCRDSNIEFGFVERADMVPNINHRWRVHKYSIKGYSSGFEGWGGWGDKRDRHLCLCFSSMYEKPLSL
;
A
#
# COMPACT_ATOMS: atom_id res chain seq x y z
N MET A 1 64.69 -26.46 -7.92
CA MET A 1 65.08 -26.19 -9.33
C MET A 1 64.02 -26.84 -10.21
N MET A 2 63.11 -26.03 -10.75
CA MET A 2 63.10 -25.57 -12.17
C MET A 2 62.77 -26.72 -13.13
N GLY A 3 61.81 -26.67 -14.05
CA GLY A 3 60.80 -25.68 -14.49
C GLY A 3 59.71 -26.49 -15.25
N ASP A 4 58.44 -26.12 -15.23
CA ASP A 4 57.78 -25.05 -16.01
C ASP A 4 57.53 -25.41 -17.49
N SER A 5 56.25 -25.50 -17.89
CA SER A 5 55.72 -24.85 -19.09
C SER A 5 54.23 -25.18 -19.40
N SER A 6 53.43 -24.12 -19.46
CA SER A 6 52.20 -23.89 -20.27
C SER A 6 50.90 -24.62 -19.86
N GLY A 7 49.74 -23.97 -19.72
CA GLY A 7 49.30 -22.64 -20.13
C GLY A 7 48.02 -22.73 -20.95
N ALA A 8 46.84 -22.54 -20.32
CA ALA A 8 45.61 -22.15 -21.00
C ALA A 8 44.67 -21.45 -20.02
N SER A 9 44.87 -20.15 -19.90
CA SER A 9 43.90 -19.19 -19.38
C SER A 9 42.73 -19.10 -20.36
N LEU A 10 41.50 -19.31 -19.87
CA LEU A 10 40.30 -18.75 -20.47
C LEU A 10 39.68 -17.78 -19.46
N THR A 11 40.31 -16.61 -19.35
CA THR A 11 39.61 -15.38 -19.01
C THR A 11 38.54 -15.10 -20.07
N GLY A 12 37.26 -15.18 -19.68
CA GLY A 12 36.14 -14.91 -20.58
C GLY A 12 34.89 -14.45 -19.85
N CYS A 13 34.69 -13.13 -19.84
CA CYS A 13 33.49 -12.39 -19.42
C CYS A 13 33.10 -12.48 -17.94
N GLY A 14 33.53 -11.46 -17.20
CA GLY A 14 32.89 -11.05 -15.96
C GLY A 14 31.39 -10.83 -16.17
N GLY A 15 30.60 -11.83 -15.83
CA GLY A 15 29.18 -11.66 -15.58
C GLY A 15 29.05 -10.74 -14.38
N ARG A 16 28.81 -9.44 -14.61
CA ARG A 16 28.11 -8.65 -13.61
C ARG A 16 26.86 -9.47 -13.30
N LYS A 17 26.69 -9.93 -12.05
CA LYS A 17 25.33 -10.22 -11.56
C LYS A 17 24.55 -8.95 -11.91
N LEU A 18 23.68 -9.01 -12.91
CA LEU A 18 22.75 -7.93 -13.16
C LEU A 18 22.00 -7.81 -11.84
N GLY A 19 22.29 -6.77 -11.07
CA GLY A 19 21.67 -6.60 -9.76
C GLY A 19 20.17 -6.64 -9.97
N LEU A 20 19.45 -7.36 -9.12
CA LEU A 20 17.98 -7.35 -9.04
C LEU A 20 17.45 -5.99 -8.56
N LEU A 21 18.19 -4.91 -8.82
CA LEU A 21 17.90 -3.56 -8.36
C LEU A 21 16.91 -2.91 -9.31
N VAL A 22 16.00 -2.12 -8.73
CA VAL A 22 15.05 -1.30 -9.49
C VAL A 22 15.82 -0.23 -10.27
N HIS A 23 15.69 -0.24 -11.60
CA HIS A 23 16.46 0.62 -12.49
C HIS A 23 16.05 2.09 -12.32
N GLY A 24 16.98 2.92 -11.84
CA GLY A 24 16.74 4.36 -11.60
C GLY A 24 16.18 4.68 -10.22
N ILE A 25 16.11 3.72 -9.29
CA ILE A 25 15.54 3.97 -7.96
C ILE A 25 16.29 5.03 -7.15
N ASN A 26 17.57 5.27 -7.46
CA ASN A 26 18.36 6.34 -6.86
C ASN A 26 17.83 7.75 -7.18
N GLU A 27 16.93 7.89 -8.17
CA GLU A 27 16.23 9.14 -8.51
C GLU A 27 15.01 9.40 -7.61
N THR A 28 14.76 8.54 -6.62
CA THR A 28 13.55 8.57 -5.78
C THR A 28 13.86 8.85 -4.32
N LEU A 29 12.86 9.41 -3.63
CA LEU A 29 12.76 9.40 -2.18
C LEU A 29 11.92 8.18 -1.77
N LEU A 30 12.51 7.29 -0.98
CA LEU A 30 11.82 6.19 -0.33
C LEU A 30 11.35 6.65 1.06
N ILE A 31 10.04 6.71 1.28
CA ILE A 31 9.46 7.01 2.59
C ILE A 31 9.00 5.68 3.20
N ILE A 32 9.53 5.36 4.38
CA ILE A 32 9.08 4.21 5.18
C ILE A 32 8.19 4.76 6.30
N SER A 33 6.94 4.30 6.30
CA SER A 33 5.93 4.69 7.29
C SER A 33 5.77 3.56 8.28
N HIS A 34 6.14 3.81 9.54
CA HIS A 34 6.11 2.80 10.59
C HIS A 34 4.88 3.00 11.47
N ASP A 35 4.23 1.90 11.84
CA ASP A 35 3.18 1.82 12.84
C ASP A 35 3.75 1.54 14.24
N GLY A 36 5.03 1.78 14.49
CA GLY A 36 5.68 1.48 15.76
C GLY A 36 7.19 1.57 15.63
N PHE A 37 7.90 1.55 16.76
CA PHE A 37 9.36 1.50 16.75
C PHE A 37 9.82 0.07 16.99
N TYR A 38 10.43 -0.54 15.97
CA TYR A 38 10.98 -1.88 16.05
C TYR A 38 12.45 -1.84 15.62
N GLU A 39 13.36 -2.13 16.54
CA GLU A 39 14.81 -1.98 16.33
C GLU A 39 15.33 -2.79 15.13
N ASP A 40 14.85 -4.02 14.97
CA ASP A 40 15.21 -4.88 13.84
C ASP A 40 14.78 -4.29 12.49
N MET A 41 13.56 -3.73 12.43
CA MET A 41 13.04 -3.10 11.20
C MET A 41 13.79 -1.81 10.89
N ASN A 42 14.07 -1.00 11.91
CA ASN A 42 14.81 0.25 11.73
C ASN A 42 16.24 -0.01 11.26
N SER A 43 16.90 -1.03 11.80
CA SER A 43 18.24 -1.44 11.37
C SER A 43 18.30 -1.82 9.89
N ILE A 44 17.24 -2.46 9.36
CA ILE A 44 17.13 -2.77 7.93
C ILE A 44 17.03 -1.47 7.11
N VAL A 45 16.16 -0.54 7.52
CA VAL A 45 15.98 0.73 6.81
C VAL A 45 17.25 1.59 6.84
N GLU A 46 17.93 1.64 7.99
CA GLU A 46 19.20 2.33 8.18
C GLU A 46 20.35 1.74 7.37
N SER A 47 20.22 0.51 6.84
CA SER A 47 21.21 -0.11 5.97
C SER A 47 21.09 0.32 4.49
N ILE A 48 20.01 1.00 4.10
CA ILE A 48 19.74 1.38 2.72
C ILE A 48 20.75 2.45 2.26
N ARG A 49 21.47 2.18 1.16
CA ARG A 49 22.49 3.08 0.58
C ARG A 49 22.26 3.45 -0.90
N PHE A 50 21.19 2.95 -1.51
CA PHE A 50 20.97 3.05 -2.96
C PHE A 50 19.97 4.14 -3.39
N CYS A 51 19.28 4.79 -2.45
CA CYS A 51 18.38 5.93 -2.70
C CYS A 51 18.28 6.81 -1.44
N GLN A 52 17.59 7.95 -1.56
CA GLN A 52 17.25 8.77 -0.40
C GLN A 52 16.16 8.09 0.40
N VAL A 53 16.29 8.09 1.73
CA VAL A 53 15.33 7.44 2.63
C VAL A 53 14.85 8.43 3.69
N LYS A 54 13.55 8.38 3.98
CA LYS A 54 12.94 9.05 5.12
C LYS A 54 12.08 8.07 5.90
N GLN A 55 12.22 8.06 7.23
CA GLN A 55 11.33 7.34 8.13
C GLN A 55 10.32 8.31 8.72
N ILE A 56 9.05 7.89 8.80
CA ILE A 56 7.98 8.56 9.55
C ILE A 56 7.33 7.53 10.48
N PHE A 57 6.93 7.95 11.67
CA PHE A 57 6.38 7.08 12.70
C PHE A 57 4.98 7.54 13.09
N ALA A 58 4.00 6.64 13.08
CA ALA A 58 2.62 6.92 13.43
C ALA A 58 2.52 7.32 14.91
N PRO A 59 2.15 8.58 15.23
CA PRO A 59 2.14 9.06 16.61
C PRO A 59 0.98 8.52 17.44
N TRP A 60 -0.02 7.90 16.78
CA TRP A 60 -1.17 7.25 17.40
C TRP A 60 -1.20 5.75 17.12
N SER A 61 -0.02 5.14 17.03
CA SER A 61 0.09 3.68 16.96
C SER A 61 -0.29 3.04 18.29
N PRO A 62 -1.06 1.94 18.30
CA PRO A 62 -1.24 1.11 19.50
C PRO A 62 0.05 0.70 20.23
N HIS A 63 1.18 0.60 19.52
CA HIS A 63 2.48 0.31 20.10
C HIS A 63 2.91 1.36 21.17
N LEU A 64 2.43 2.60 21.03
CA LEU A 64 2.71 3.70 21.96
C LEU A 64 1.66 3.83 23.07
N PHE A 65 0.53 3.13 22.96
CA PHE A 65 -0.61 3.22 23.87
C PHE A 65 -1.01 1.81 24.35
N PRO A 66 -0.18 1.14 25.17
CA PRO A 66 -0.38 -0.26 25.52
C PRO A 66 -1.65 -0.53 26.33
N ASP A 67 -2.09 0.45 27.14
CA ASP A 67 -3.19 0.30 28.11
C ASP A 67 -4.29 1.37 27.94
N GLU A 68 -4.30 2.09 26.82
CA GLU A 68 -5.28 3.14 26.53
C GLU A 68 -5.57 3.27 25.04
N PHE A 69 -6.66 3.96 24.69
CA PHE A 69 -6.99 4.24 23.28
C PHE A 69 -5.88 5.08 22.62
N PRO A 70 -5.44 4.77 21.37
CA PRO A 70 -6.00 3.83 20.40
C PRO A 70 -5.50 2.38 20.48
N GLY A 71 -4.70 2.01 21.48
CA GLY A 71 -4.42 0.61 21.81
C GLY A 71 -5.51 -0.03 22.66
N GLU A 72 -5.20 -1.15 23.31
CA GLU A 72 -6.19 -1.88 24.12
C GLU A 72 -6.33 -1.19 25.48
N SER A 73 -7.55 -0.76 25.83
CA SER A 73 -7.84 -0.22 27.17
C SER A 73 -8.51 -1.30 28.03
N PRO A 74 -8.17 -1.40 29.33
CA PRO A 74 -8.87 -2.29 30.26
C PRO A 74 -10.37 -2.01 30.38
N GLN A 75 -10.82 -0.81 30.00
CA GLN A 75 -12.23 -0.41 30.03
C GLN A 75 -12.94 -0.66 28.70
N ASP A 76 -12.28 -1.18 27.67
CA ASP A 76 -12.91 -1.45 26.38
C ASP A 76 -13.93 -2.58 26.48
N CYS A 77 -15.10 -2.36 25.86
CA CYS A 77 -16.04 -3.45 25.61
C CYS A 77 -15.43 -4.47 24.64
N LYS A 78 -15.70 -5.76 24.86
CA LYS A 78 -15.19 -6.87 24.06
C LYS A 78 -16.35 -7.64 23.43
N ASN A 79 -16.12 -8.22 22.24
CA ASN A 79 -17.09 -9.09 21.57
C ASN A 79 -18.51 -8.46 21.53
N ASP A 80 -19.50 -9.12 22.13
CA ASP A 80 -20.91 -8.73 22.23
C ASP A 80 -21.27 -8.07 23.58
N ASP A 81 -20.28 -7.57 24.32
CA ASP A 81 -20.47 -6.89 25.61
C ASP A 81 -21.52 -5.77 25.52
N ASN A 82 -22.33 -5.64 26.57
CA ASN A 82 -23.28 -4.54 26.69
C ASN A 82 -22.69 -3.42 27.57
N ALA A 83 -22.33 -2.30 26.93
CA ALA A 83 -21.73 -1.14 27.58
C ALA A 83 -22.51 -0.62 28.79
N GLU A 84 -23.85 -0.57 28.71
CA GLU A 84 -24.69 -0.07 29.81
C GLU A 84 -24.67 -1.01 31.03
N LYS A 85 -24.60 -2.33 30.81
CA LYS A 85 -24.59 -3.32 31.89
C LYS A 85 -23.22 -3.48 32.54
N LEU A 86 -22.15 -3.42 31.74
CA LEU A 86 -20.79 -3.70 32.17
C LEU A 86 -20.00 -2.42 32.52
N GLY A 87 -20.51 -1.25 32.16
CA GLY A 87 -19.80 0.03 32.35
C GLY A 87 -18.53 0.15 31.51
N CYS A 88 -18.40 -0.65 30.45
CA CYS A 88 -17.28 -0.59 29.50
C CYS A 88 -17.51 0.48 28.43
N THR A 89 -16.45 0.87 27.73
CA THR A 89 -16.45 1.90 26.68
C THR A 89 -16.25 1.29 25.31
N GLY A 90 -17.08 1.70 24.35
CA GLY A 90 -16.96 1.30 22.94
C GLY A 90 -18.33 1.21 22.28
N ASN A 91 -18.35 1.36 20.95
CA ASN A 91 -19.56 1.12 20.16
C ASN A 91 -19.35 -0.11 19.29
N PRO A 92 -20.31 -1.03 19.22
CA PRO A 92 -20.20 -2.17 18.32
C PRO A 92 -20.30 -1.73 16.86
N ASP A 93 -19.77 -2.55 15.97
CA ASP A 93 -19.98 -2.48 14.53
C ASP A 93 -21.41 -2.91 14.15
N GLN A 94 -21.72 -2.87 12.85
CA GLN A 94 -23.01 -3.27 12.28
C GLN A 94 -23.37 -4.74 12.54
N TYR A 95 -22.41 -5.57 12.95
CA TYR A 95 -22.59 -6.98 13.28
C TYR A 95 -22.58 -7.25 14.79
N GLY A 96 -22.52 -6.21 15.62
CA GLY A 96 -22.54 -6.32 17.07
C GLY A 96 -21.18 -6.54 17.73
N ASN A 97 -20.08 -6.51 16.97
CA ASN A 97 -18.73 -6.75 17.50
C ASN A 97 -18.05 -5.44 17.89
N HIS A 98 -17.38 -5.42 19.04
CA HIS A 98 -16.52 -4.32 19.44
C HIS A 98 -15.15 -4.36 18.73
N ARG A 99 -14.46 -3.21 18.72
CA ARG A 99 -13.18 -3.03 18.01
C ARG A 99 -12.14 -4.05 18.44
N SER A 100 -11.31 -4.47 17.47
CA SER A 100 -10.06 -5.17 17.73
C SER A 100 -8.90 -4.31 17.25
N VAL A 101 -7.98 -3.98 18.15
CA VAL A 101 -6.84 -3.09 17.89
C VAL A 101 -6.00 -3.56 16.70
N ARG A 102 -5.84 -4.88 16.57
CA ARG A 102 -5.08 -5.51 15.49
C ARG A 102 -5.63 -5.18 14.10
N ILE A 103 -6.95 -5.11 13.92
CA ILE A 103 -7.55 -4.89 12.59
C ILE A 103 -7.76 -3.39 12.30
N VAL A 104 -8.09 -2.59 13.32
CA VAL A 104 -8.37 -1.16 13.13
C VAL A 104 -7.10 -0.33 12.92
N SER A 105 -5.98 -0.77 13.47
CA SER A 105 -4.69 -0.07 13.33
C SER A 105 -4.25 0.11 11.88
N LEU A 106 -4.55 -0.85 10.99
CA LEU A 106 -4.20 -0.78 9.56
C LEU A 106 -4.86 0.42 8.86
N LYS A 107 -6.18 0.60 9.03
CA LYS A 107 -6.91 1.70 8.40
C LYS A 107 -6.54 3.06 8.99
N HIS A 108 -6.27 3.12 10.30
CA HIS A 108 -5.70 4.31 10.94
C HIS A 108 -4.34 4.68 10.36
N HIS A 109 -3.41 3.71 10.30
CA HIS A 109 -2.06 3.91 9.82
C HIS A 109 -2.05 4.36 8.37
N TRP A 110 -2.84 3.71 7.51
CA TRP A 110 -2.99 4.11 6.12
C TRP A 110 -3.48 5.55 6.00
N TRP A 111 -4.58 5.90 6.68
CA TRP A 111 -5.16 7.24 6.57
C TRP A 111 -4.22 8.33 7.13
N TRP A 112 -3.59 8.09 8.28
CA TRP A 112 -2.60 8.99 8.85
C TRP A 112 -1.38 9.17 7.93
N MET A 113 -0.86 8.07 7.37
CA MET A 113 0.28 8.08 6.47
C MET A 113 -0.02 8.95 5.24
N MET A 114 -1.20 8.78 4.64
CA MET A 114 -1.58 9.54 3.45
C MET A 114 -1.66 11.04 3.72
N ASN A 115 -2.31 11.45 4.81
CA ASN A 115 -2.36 12.85 5.23
C ASN A 115 -0.95 13.41 5.53
N THR A 116 -0.12 12.63 6.22
CA THR A 116 1.24 13.03 6.57
C THR A 116 2.12 13.22 5.34
N ILE A 117 2.14 12.25 4.42
CA ILE A 117 2.97 12.32 3.22
C ILE A 117 2.52 13.46 2.31
N TRP A 118 1.23 13.59 2.03
CA TRP A 118 0.75 14.58 1.07
C TRP A 118 0.73 16.00 1.63
N ASP A 119 0.37 16.18 2.91
CA ASP A 119 0.04 17.49 3.47
C ASP A 119 0.97 17.92 4.62
N GLY A 120 1.56 16.96 5.34
CA GLY A 120 2.43 17.23 6.49
C GLY A 120 3.92 17.40 6.16
N LEU A 121 4.44 16.63 5.21
CA LEU A 121 5.87 16.62 4.90
C LEU A 121 6.30 17.88 4.13
N THR A 122 7.33 18.57 4.64
CA THR A 122 7.80 19.83 4.06
C THR A 122 8.40 19.63 2.66
N GLU A 123 9.12 18.54 2.44
CA GLU A 123 9.67 18.18 1.12
C GLU A 123 8.59 17.84 0.08
N MET A 124 7.35 17.58 0.51
CA MET A 124 6.23 17.29 -0.38
C MET A 124 5.41 18.53 -0.74
N LYS A 125 5.70 19.69 -0.12
CA LYS A 125 5.04 20.96 -0.43
C LYS A 125 5.33 21.37 -1.88
N GLY A 126 4.27 21.58 -2.67
CA GLY A 126 4.38 21.92 -4.09
C GLY A 126 4.79 20.76 -4.99
N PHE A 127 5.00 19.56 -4.45
CA PHE A 127 5.23 18.37 -5.26
C PHE A 127 3.94 17.98 -6.00
N ASN A 128 4.01 18.01 -7.33
CA ASN A 128 2.91 17.65 -8.24
C ASN A 128 3.16 16.32 -8.97
N GLY A 129 4.23 15.61 -8.60
CA GLY A 129 4.53 14.29 -9.14
C GLY A 129 3.59 13.21 -8.60
N HIS A 130 3.89 11.97 -8.94
CA HIS A 130 3.14 10.82 -8.47
C HIS A 130 3.91 10.12 -7.35
N ILE A 131 3.17 9.56 -6.39
CA ILE A 131 3.71 8.71 -5.31
C ILE A 131 3.16 7.30 -5.52
N MET A 132 4.05 6.30 -5.50
CA MET A 132 3.69 4.89 -5.54
C MET A 132 3.67 4.34 -4.12
N PHE A 133 2.57 3.68 -3.75
CA PHE A 133 2.38 3.08 -2.44
C PHE A 133 2.52 1.56 -2.51
N ILE A 134 3.27 0.99 -1.57
CA ILE A 134 3.56 -0.44 -1.44
C ILE A 134 3.55 -0.82 0.04
N GLU A 135 3.36 -2.09 0.33
CA GLU A 135 3.35 -2.69 1.67
C GLU A 135 4.64 -3.54 1.83
N GLU A 136 4.97 -3.92 3.06
CA GLU A 136 6.22 -4.61 3.43
C GLU A 136 6.36 -6.02 2.82
N ASP A 137 5.23 -6.62 2.44
CA ASP A 137 5.15 -7.93 1.79
C ASP A 137 5.02 -7.83 0.25
N HIS A 138 5.34 -6.65 -0.30
CA HIS A 138 5.49 -6.44 -1.73
C HIS A 138 6.96 -6.50 -2.17
N TYR A 139 7.22 -7.25 -3.23
CA TYR A 139 8.50 -7.24 -3.95
C TYR A 139 8.41 -6.40 -5.22
N VAL A 140 9.18 -5.32 -5.29
CA VAL A 140 9.21 -4.41 -6.45
C VAL A 140 10.20 -4.92 -7.50
N LEU A 141 9.75 -5.07 -8.75
CA LEU A 141 10.57 -5.63 -9.84
C LEU A 141 11.51 -4.60 -10.47
N PRO A 142 12.61 -5.04 -11.12
CA PRO A 142 13.61 -4.11 -11.63
C PRO A 142 13.08 -3.04 -12.61
N ASN A 143 12.03 -3.37 -13.37
CA ASN A 143 11.38 -2.49 -14.33
C ASN A 143 10.41 -1.47 -13.72
N ALA A 144 10.06 -1.59 -12.43
CA ALA A 144 8.87 -0.94 -11.87
C ALA A 144 8.90 0.58 -11.97
N TYR A 145 9.99 1.21 -11.52
CA TYR A 145 10.10 2.66 -11.52
C TYR A 145 9.91 3.26 -12.92
N ARG A 146 10.62 2.71 -13.91
CA ARG A 146 10.54 3.20 -15.29
C ARG A 146 9.18 2.88 -15.94
N ASN A 147 8.62 1.70 -15.67
CA ASN A 147 7.29 1.34 -16.16
C ASN A 147 6.23 2.29 -15.64
N ILE A 148 6.26 2.62 -14.34
CA ILE A 148 5.33 3.57 -13.72
C ILE A 148 5.48 4.97 -14.34
N GLN A 149 6.71 5.46 -14.56
CA GLN A 149 6.93 6.74 -15.28
C GLN A 149 6.30 6.74 -16.68
N ILE A 150 6.45 5.65 -17.43
CA ILE A 150 5.84 5.50 -18.76
C ILE A 150 4.32 5.47 -18.66
N LEU A 151 3.76 4.70 -17.72
CA LEU A 151 2.31 4.57 -17.53
C LEU A 151 1.67 5.90 -17.11
N VAL A 152 2.31 6.67 -16.23
CA VAL A 152 1.85 8.01 -15.83
C VAL A 152 1.68 8.92 -17.04
N ASN A 153 2.69 9.01 -17.91
CA ASN A 153 2.64 9.82 -19.14
C ASN A 153 1.58 9.30 -20.14
N LEU A 154 1.36 7.98 -20.18
CA LEU A 154 0.34 7.38 -21.05
C LEU A 154 -1.08 7.55 -20.50
N LYS A 155 -1.25 7.60 -19.18
CA LYS A 155 -2.55 7.74 -18.50
C LYS A 155 -3.31 8.95 -19.05
N GLU A 156 -2.66 10.11 -19.10
CA GLU A 156 -3.27 11.36 -19.59
C GLU A 156 -3.75 11.26 -21.05
N LYS A 157 -3.01 10.54 -21.90
CA LYS A 157 -3.26 10.47 -23.35
C LYS A 157 -4.20 9.33 -23.74
N LYS A 158 -4.20 8.23 -22.99
CA LYS A 158 -4.85 6.97 -23.39
C LYS A 158 -5.93 6.50 -22.42
N CYS A 159 -5.90 6.97 -21.18
CA CYS A 159 -6.89 6.65 -20.17
C CYS A 159 -7.27 7.91 -19.37
N PRO A 160 -7.97 8.89 -19.99
CA PRO A 160 -8.40 10.10 -19.28
C PRO A 160 -9.40 9.81 -18.15
N TYR A 161 -10.01 8.62 -18.13
CA TYR A 161 -10.87 8.11 -17.07
C TYR A 161 -10.12 7.30 -16.00
N CYS A 162 -8.79 7.19 -16.08
CA CYS A 162 -7.96 6.59 -15.05
C CYS A 162 -7.49 7.64 -14.04
N ILE A 163 -7.73 7.37 -12.77
CA ILE A 163 -7.27 8.20 -11.65
C ILE A 163 -5.86 7.80 -11.19
N ALA A 164 -5.46 6.55 -11.38
CA ALA A 164 -4.17 6.03 -10.95
C ALA A 164 -3.45 5.26 -12.06
N VAL A 165 -2.22 4.85 -11.76
CA VAL A 165 -1.56 3.72 -12.43
C VAL A 165 -1.22 2.67 -11.38
N ASN A 166 -1.19 1.39 -11.75
CA ASN A 166 -0.85 0.29 -10.84
C ASN A 166 0.35 -0.49 -11.37
N ALA A 167 1.20 -0.93 -10.44
CA ALA A 167 2.33 -1.79 -10.74
C ALA A 167 1.90 -3.24 -11.03
N ALA A 168 0.78 -3.70 -10.47
CA ALA A 168 0.31 -5.07 -10.62
C ALA A 168 -1.16 -5.16 -11.11
N PRO A 169 -1.60 -6.33 -11.60
CA PRO A 169 -3.02 -6.61 -11.81
C PRO A 169 -3.84 -6.55 -10.52
N LEU A 170 -5.15 -6.33 -10.64
CA LEU A 170 -6.09 -6.44 -9.52
C LEU A 170 -6.02 -7.80 -8.82
N ASP A 171 -5.93 -8.89 -9.60
CA ASP A 171 -5.65 -10.22 -9.07
C ASP A 171 -4.16 -10.31 -8.72
N VAL A 172 -3.85 -10.17 -7.44
CA VAL A 172 -2.47 -10.14 -6.91
C VAL A 172 -1.72 -11.45 -7.13
N THR A 173 -2.42 -12.56 -7.42
CA THR A 173 -1.81 -13.85 -7.76
C THR A 173 -1.37 -13.93 -9.23
N SER A 174 -1.86 -13.01 -10.08
CA SER A 174 -1.59 -12.99 -11.51
C SER A 174 -0.31 -12.23 -11.85
N ARG A 175 0.50 -12.78 -12.77
CA ARG A 175 1.63 -12.07 -13.39
C ARG A 175 1.20 -11.10 -14.51
N GLY A 176 -0.10 -11.07 -14.85
CA GLY A 176 -0.65 -10.33 -15.97
C GLY A 176 -0.74 -11.16 -17.25
N GLU A 177 -1.43 -10.63 -18.25
CA GLU A 177 -1.80 -11.34 -19.49
C GLU A 177 -0.63 -11.51 -20.48
N GLY A 178 0.47 -10.78 -20.30
CA GLY A 178 1.65 -10.84 -21.18
C GLY A 178 1.41 -10.36 -22.62
N SER A 179 0.25 -9.75 -22.91
CA SER A 179 -0.14 -9.34 -24.26
C SER A 179 0.39 -7.95 -24.66
N ARG A 180 0.31 -7.58 -25.94
CA ARG A 180 0.72 -6.26 -26.47
C ARG A 180 -0.36 -5.19 -26.26
N LYS A 181 -0.89 -5.08 -25.05
CA LYS A 181 -1.96 -4.15 -24.65
C LYS A 181 -1.65 -3.50 -23.30
N LEU A 182 -2.22 -2.34 -23.07
CA LEU A 182 -2.36 -1.75 -21.74
C LEU A 182 -3.73 -2.13 -21.19
N TYR A 183 -3.90 -2.07 -19.88
CA TYR A 183 -5.16 -2.45 -19.24
C TYR A 183 -5.66 -1.34 -18.34
N ALA A 184 -6.92 -0.95 -18.54
CA ALA A 184 -7.67 -0.11 -17.63
C ALA A 184 -8.58 -1.00 -16.78
N GLU A 185 -8.37 -1.02 -15.47
CA GLU A 185 -9.10 -1.88 -14.53
C GLU A 185 -9.36 -1.19 -13.19
N LYS A 186 -9.90 -1.94 -12.22
CA LYS A 186 -10.07 -1.53 -10.83
C LYS A 186 -8.67 -1.29 -10.20
N VAL A 187 -8.41 -0.08 -9.68
CA VAL A 187 -7.27 0.23 -8.78
C VAL A 187 -7.07 -0.88 -7.75
N GLY A 188 -5.95 -1.58 -7.84
CA GLY A 188 -5.53 -2.58 -6.84
C GLY A 188 -4.75 -1.95 -5.69
N ASN A 189 -4.46 -2.75 -4.66
CA ASN A 189 -3.67 -2.37 -3.48
C ASN A 189 -2.15 -2.51 -3.67
N VAL A 190 -1.69 -3.21 -4.73
CA VAL A 190 -0.26 -3.38 -5.01
C VAL A 190 0.26 -2.28 -5.95
N GLY A 191 1.13 -1.41 -5.44
CA GLY A 191 1.85 -0.42 -6.24
C GLY A 191 0.93 0.61 -6.90
N TYR A 192 -0.17 0.98 -6.26
CA TYR A 192 -1.05 2.03 -6.75
C TYR A 192 -0.33 3.38 -6.66
N THR A 193 -0.47 4.16 -7.73
CA THR A 193 0.33 5.37 -7.94
C THR A 193 -0.55 6.50 -8.45
N PHE A 194 -0.57 7.62 -7.75
CA PHE A 194 -1.35 8.79 -8.13
C PHE A 194 -0.71 10.10 -7.66
N ASN A 195 -1.25 11.23 -8.13
CA ASN A 195 -0.72 12.56 -7.85
C ASN A 195 -1.60 13.34 -6.87
N ARG A 196 -1.14 14.55 -6.52
CA ARG A 196 -1.82 15.45 -5.58
C ARG A 196 -3.29 15.73 -5.93
N THR A 197 -3.63 15.92 -7.21
CA THR A 197 -5.01 16.14 -7.64
C THR A 197 -5.94 14.98 -7.27
N VAL A 198 -5.44 13.74 -7.34
CA VAL A 198 -6.22 12.56 -6.94
C VAL A 198 -6.30 12.48 -5.42
N TRP A 199 -5.21 12.77 -4.71
CA TRP A 199 -5.21 12.86 -3.24
C TRP A 199 -6.25 13.86 -2.74
N GLU A 200 -6.28 15.09 -3.27
CA GLU A 200 -7.24 16.13 -2.85
C GLU A 200 -8.70 15.66 -3.00
N ARG A 201 -8.99 14.89 -4.05
CA ARG A 201 -10.32 14.28 -4.24
C ARG A 201 -10.62 13.19 -3.22
N ILE A 202 -9.62 12.38 -2.85
CA ILE A 202 -9.73 11.34 -1.81
C ILE A 202 -9.93 11.99 -0.44
N HIS A 203 -9.09 12.96 -0.11
CA HIS A 203 -9.11 13.73 1.14
C HIS A 203 -10.44 14.45 1.36
N ALA A 204 -11.01 15.05 0.30
CA ALA A 204 -12.35 15.66 0.35
C ALA A 204 -13.46 14.67 0.75
N GLN A 205 -13.23 13.36 0.64
CA GLN A 205 -14.15 12.30 1.09
C GLN A 205 -13.79 11.72 2.46
N ALA A 206 -13.02 12.43 3.30
CA ALA A 206 -12.63 11.98 4.64
C ALA A 206 -13.80 11.43 5.47
N LYS A 207 -14.97 12.11 5.44
CA LYS A 207 -16.17 11.62 6.14
C LYS A 207 -16.69 10.30 5.59
N GLN A 208 -16.66 10.10 4.28
CA GLN A 208 -17.07 8.83 3.67
C GLN A 208 -16.11 7.70 4.07
N PHE A 209 -14.81 7.99 4.13
CA PHE A 209 -13.80 7.01 4.52
C PHE A 209 -13.88 6.66 6.01
N CYS A 210 -13.86 7.67 6.89
CA CYS A 210 -13.75 7.48 8.32
C CYS A 210 -15.04 7.01 9.00
N LEU A 211 -16.22 7.22 8.40
CA LEU A 211 -17.50 6.84 9.00
C LEU A 211 -18.07 5.52 8.44
N PHE A 212 -17.49 5.00 7.35
CA PHE A 212 -17.91 3.72 6.78
C PHE A 212 -17.43 2.57 7.66
N ASP A 213 -18.35 1.68 8.00
CA ASP A 213 -18.12 0.60 8.94
C ASP A 213 -17.41 -0.60 8.29
N ASP A 214 -16.16 -0.37 7.93
CA ASP A 214 -15.25 -1.36 7.38
C ASP A 214 -13.82 -1.03 7.79
N TYR A 215 -13.16 -1.96 8.47
CA TYR A 215 -11.78 -1.77 8.91
C TYR A 215 -10.75 -1.87 7.77
N ASN A 216 -11.13 -2.30 6.56
CA ASN A 216 -10.23 -2.41 5.42
C ASN A 216 -10.21 -1.07 4.66
N TRP A 217 -9.02 -0.45 4.56
CA TRP A 217 -8.87 0.84 3.90
C TRP A 217 -9.21 0.76 2.40
N ASP A 218 -8.78 -0.30 1.72
CA ASP A 218 -8.94 -0.51 0.28
C ASP A 218 -10.39 -0.83 -0.12
N ILE A 219 -11.10 -1.63 0.69
CA ILE A 219 -12.53 -1.88 0.54
C ILE A 219 -13.30 -0.58 0.74
N THR A 220 -12.98 0.19 1.79
CA THR A 220 -13.57 1.51 2.03
C THR A 220 -13.36 2.45 0.84
N MET A 221 -12.16 2.46 0.26
CA MET A 221 -11.87 3.26 -0.95
C MET A 221 -12.80 2.87 -2.11
N TRP A 222 -13.00 1.58 -2.33
CA TRP A 222 -13.82 1.07 -3.44
C TRP A 222 -15.32 1.17 -3.24
N SER A 223 -15.80 1.05 -2.00
CA SER A 223 -17.21 1.07 -1.68
C SER A 223 -17.73 2.50 -1.52
N ARG A 224 -16.91 3.42 -0.99
CA ARG A 224 -17.38 4.76 -0.58
C ARG A 224 -16.61 5.92 -1.19
N VAL A 225 -15.30 5.83 -1.41
CA VAL A 225 -14.52 6.98 -1.88
C VAL A 225 -14.53 7.08 -3.40
N TYR A 226 -13.95 6.11 -4.11
CA TYR A 226 -13.85 6.15 -5.57
C TYR A 226 -15.20 6.32 -6.27
N PRO A 227 -16.32 5.69 -5.86
CA PRO A 227 -17.63 5.92 -6.50
C PRO A 227 -18.06 7.39 -6.58
N THR A 228 -17.60 8.25 -5.66
CA THR A 228 -17.87 9.70 -5.69
C THR A 228 -17.19 10.41 -6.87
N PHE A 229 -16.24 9.75 -7.54
CA PHE A 229 -15.46 10.30 -8.65
C PHE A 229 -16.17 10.18 -10.01
N GLY A 230 -17.39 9.62 -10.03
CA GLY A 230 -18.20 9.42 -11.22
C GLY A 230 -17.63 8.33 -12.12
N SER A 231 -17.41 8.63 -13.40
CA SER A 231 -16.88 7.67 -14.37
C SER A 231 -15.37 7.41 -14.25
N ALA A 232 -14.67 8.21 -13.43
CA ALA A 232 -13.22 8.15 -13.25
C ALA A 232 -12.84 7.19 -12.10
N LEU A 233 -12.88 5.89 -12.38
CA LEU A 233 -12.64 4.82 -11.40
C LEU A 233 -11.46 3.90 -11.76
N TYR A 234 -10.79 4.15 -12.88
CA TYR A 234 -9.84 3.18 -13.42
C TYR A 234 -8.41 3.44 -12.96
N THR A 235 -7.60 2.40 -12.98
CA THR A 235 -6.15 2.49 -13.00
C THR A 235 -5.62 2.03 -14.35
N LEU A 236 -4.52 2.60 -14.81
CA LEU A 236 -3.81 2.10 -16.00
C LEU A 236 -2.62 1.23 -15.56
N ARG A 237 -2.50 0.04 -16.13
CA ARG A 237 -1.33 -0.83 -15.92
C ARG A 237 -0.80 -1.44 -17.21
N GLY A 238 0.40 -2.01 -17.09
CA GLY A 238 1.00 -2.85 -18.11
C GLY A 238 0.36 -4.24 -18.22
N PRO A 239 0.78 -5.03 -19.23
CA PRO A 239 0.35 -6.42 -19.40
C PRO A 239 1.04 -7.40 -18.45
N ARG A 240 2.08 -6.95 -17.74
CA ARG A 240 2.86 -7.75 -16.79
C ARG A 240 2.98 -6.98 -15.49
N SER A 241 3.01 -7.72 -14.38
CA SER A 241 3.24 -7.10 -13.09
C SER A 241 4.66 -6.55 -12.96
N SER A 242 4.78 -5.42 -12.29
CA SER A 242 6.01 -4.74 -11.87
C SER A 242 6.20 -4.77 -10.34
N ALA A 243 5.26 -5.37 -9.60
CA ALA A 243 5.38 -5.66 -8.18
C ALA A 243 4.67 -6.99 -7.82
N ILE A 244 5.11 -7.70 -6.80
CA ILE A 244 4.59 -9.03 -6.43
C ILE A 244 4.21 -9.02 -4.97
N HIS A 245 3.00 -9.48 -4.63
CA HIS A 245 2.64 -9.76 -3.24
C HIS A 245 3.16 -11.16 -2.89
N PHE A 246 4.09 -11.24 -1.93
CA PHE A 246 4.69 -12.51 -1.50
C PHE A 246 4.22 -12.98 -0.12
N GLY A 247 3.55 -12.11 0.65
CA GLY A 247 3.01 -12.45 1.95
C GLY A 247 2.04 -13.63 1.86
N ARG A 248 2.26 -14.65 2.71
CA ARG A 248 1.35 -15.81 2.86
C ARG A 248 0.63 -15.85 4.21
N CYS A 249 1.04 -14.98 5.13
CA CYS A 249 0.42 -14.81 6.44
C CYS A 249 0.35 -13.33 6.76
N GLY A 250 -0.85 -12.78 6.62
CA GLY A 250 -1.14 -11.38 6.93
C GLY A 250 -2.26 -11.28 7.95
N LEU A 251 -2.86 -10.08 8.04
CA LEU A 251 -3.99 -9.81 8.93
C LEU A 251 -5.14 -10.82 8.80
N HIS A 252 -5.32 -11.39 7.61
CA HIS A 252 -6.45 -12.26 7.25
C HIS A 252 -6.11 -13.77 7.22
N GLU A 253 -4.84 -14.18 7.31
CA GLU A 253 -4.43 -15.59 7.23
C GLU A 253 -3.37 -15.93 8.30
N GLY A 254 -3.60 -16.99 9.11
CA GLY A 254 -2.54 -17.60 9.92
C GLY A 254 -2.79 -17.83 11.41
N TYR A 255 -3.96 -17.55 11.98
CA TYR A 255 -4.24 -17.83 13.40
C TYR A 255 -5.30 -18.92 13.58
N ASN A 256 -4.94 -20.17 13.25
CA ASN A 256 -5.57 -21.31 13.92
C ASN A 256 -5.07 -21.32 15.37
N GLN A 257 -6.01 -21.27 16.31
CA GLN A 257 -5.79 -21.24 17.75
C GLN A 257 -5.16 -22.55 18.25
N SER A 258 -3.83 -22.72 18.19
CA SER A 258 -3.04 -23.57 19.12
C SER A 258 -1.54 -23.58 18.79
N GLY A 259 -0.73 -22.89 19.60
CA GLY A 259 0.73 -23.09 19.69
C GLY A 259 1.62 -22.05 18.99
N PRO A 260 2.91 -21.97 19.35
CA PRO A 260 3.85 -20.99 18.81
C PRO A 260 4.35 -21.46 17.44
N SER A 261 3.48 -21.46 16.43
CA SER A 261 3.92 -21.57 15.04
C SER A 261 4.18 -20.17 14.51
N GLY A 262 5.40 -19.68 14.73
CA GLY A 262 5.88 -18.44 14.15
C GLY A 262 5.65 -18.47 12.65
N CYS A 263 4.93 -17.48 12.13
CA CYS A 263 4.80 -17.39 10.69
C CYS A 263 6.19 -17.19 10.10
N ARG A 264 6.66 -18.18 9.37
CA ARG A 264 7.91 -18.14 8.64
C ARG A 264 7.56 -18.24 7.17
N ASP A 265 7.68 -17.12 6.47
CA ASP A 265 7.90 -17.11 5.02
C ASP A 265 9.31 -17.65 4.72
N SER A 266 9.61 -18.88 5.19
CA SER A 266 10.96 -19.46 5.14
C SER A 266 11.36 -19.93 3.75
N ASN A 267 10.51 -19.75 2.73
CA ASN A 267 10.81 -20.01 1.33
C ASN A 267 10.16 -18.93 0.46
N ILE A 268 10.73 -17.71 0.46
CA ILE A 268 10.53 -16.79 -0.67
C ILE A 268 11.26 -17.41 -1.86
N GLU A 269 10.65 -18.41 -2.50
CA GLU A 269 11.03 -18.82 -3.84
C GLU A 269 10.67 -17.63 -4.75
N PHE A 270 11.64 -16.75 -5.00
CA PHE A 270 11.59 -15.76 -6.09
C PHE A 270 11.60 -16.46 -7.46
N GLY A 271 10.72 -17.43 -7.70
CA GLY A 271 10.47 -18.00 -9.01
C GLY A 271 9.49 -17.09 -9.75
N PHE A 272 9.85 -16.26 -10.72
CA PHE A 272 11.10 -15.99 -11.40
C PHE A 272 11.04 -14.49 -11.73
N VAL A 273 12.03 -13.68 -11.33
CA VAL A 273 12.24 -12.40 -12.02
C VAL A 273 12.67 -12.75 -13.45
N GLU A 274 11.75 -12.65 -14.40
CA GLU A 274 12.05 -12.99 -15.78
C GLU A 274 12.92 -11.92 -16.42
N ARG A 275 13.66 -12.27 -17.49
CA ARG A 275 14.42 -11.27 -18.28
C ARG A 275 13.54 -10.11 -18.77
N ALA A 276 12.27 -10.37 -19.04
CA ALA A 276 11.30 -9.34 -19.43
C ALA A 276 10.95 -8.37 -18.29
N ASP A 277 11.19 -8.75 -17.04
CA ASP A 277 10.91 -7.94 -15.84
C ASP A 277 12.15 -7.13 -15.41
N MET A 278 13.32 -7.40 -16.02
CA MET A 278 14.58 -6.72 -15.73
C MET A 278 14.72 -5.36 -16.44
N VAL A 279 13.89 -5.08 -17.45
CA VAL A 279 13.95 -3.87 -18.28
C VAL A 279 12.57 -3.27 -18.47
N PRO A 280 12.47 -1.95 -18.74
CA PRO A 280 11.19 -1.31 -19.04
C PRO A 280 10.53 -2.02 -20.23
N ASN A 281 9.28 -2.44 -20.04
CA ASN A 281 8.59 -3.33 -20.98
C ASN A 281 7.22 -2.80 -21.43
N ILE A 282 6.96 -1.51 -21.24
CA ILE A 282 5.75 -0.82 -21.69
C ILE A 282 5.97 -0.13 -23.04
N ASN A 283 5.09 -0.37 -24.00
CA ASN A 283 5.15 0.29 -25.30
C ASN A 283 4.08 1.38 -25.44
N HIS A 284 4.52 2.60 -25.76
CA HIS A 284 3.64 3.76 -25.96
C HIS A 284 2.63 3.61 -27.10
N ARG A 285 2.79 2.65 -28.02
CA ARG A 285 1.86 2.41 -29.14
C ARG A 285 0.71 1.46 -28.80
N TRP A 286 0.79 0.73 -27.69
CA TRP A 286 -0.24 -0.24 -27.32
C TRP A 286 -1.59 0.42 -27.05
N ARG A 287 -2.67 -0.24 -27.51
CA ARG A 287 -4.04 0.17 -27.21
C ARG A 287 -4.42 -0.25 -25.79
N VAL A 288 -5.36 0.48 -25.19
CA VAL A 288 -5.91 0.18 -23.87
C VAL A 288 -7.07 -0.80 -24.03
N HIS A 289 -7.00 -1.94 -23.36
CA HIS A 289 -8.14 -2.80 -23.11
C HIS A 289 -8.80 -2.37 -21.80
N LYS A 290 -10.10 -2.12 -21.83
CA LYS A 290 -10.86 -1.67 -20.67
C LYS A 290 -11.66 -2.84 -20.11
N TYR A 291 -11.36 -3.24 -18.88
CA TYR A 291 -12.16 -4.23 -18.16
C TYR A 291 -13.48 -3.61 -17.68
N SER A 292 -14.50 -4.46 -17.48
CA SER A 292 -15.70 -4.04 -16.77
C SER A 292 -15.40 -3.97 -15.28
N ILE A 293 -15.62 -2.81 -14.65
CA ILE A 293 -15.55 -2.68 -13.20
C ILE A 293 -16.88 -3.12 -12.60
N LYS A 294 -16.85 -4.17 -11.78
CA LYS A 294 -17.94 -4.49 -10.85
C LYS A 294 -17.63 -3.79 -9.53
N GLY A 295 -18.46 -2.81 -9.18
CA GLY A 295 -18.44 -2.20 -7.84
C GLY A 295 -19.02 -3.14 -6.80
N TYR A 296 -18.97 -2.73 -5.53
CA TYR A 296 -19.80 -3.35 -4.50
C TYR A 296 -21.28 -3.14 -4.82
N SER A 297 -22.13 -4.11 -4.49
CA SER A 297 -23.56 -4.05 -4.74
C SER A 297 -24.20 -2.85 -4.02
N SER A 298 -25.28 -2.33 -4.61
CA SER A 298 -26.13 -1.35 -3.92
C SER A 298 -26.59 -1.93 -2.57
N GLY A 299 -26.27 -1.24 -1.47
CA GLY A 299 -26.55 -1.72 -0.12
C GLY A 299 -25.39 -2.44 0.58
N PHE A 300 -24.18 -2.45 0.03
CA PHE A 300 -23.01 -2.91 0.79
C PHE A 300 -22.69 -1.93 1.94
N GLU A 301 -22.84 -2.41 3.18
CA GLU A 301 -22.66 -1.61 4.40
C GLU A 301 -21.29 -1.79 5.06
N GLY A 302 -20.42 -2.64 4.49
CA GLY A 302 -19.07 -2.90 4.98
C GLY A 302 -18.95 -4.25 5.66
N TRP A 303 -17.72 -4.65 6.01
CA TRP A 303 -17.45 -5.87 6.77
C TRP A 303 -17.37 -5.67 8.29
N GLY A 304 -17.71 -4.48 8.80
CA GLY A 304 -17.66 -4.17 10.22
C GLY A 304 -16.26 -3.86 10.72
N GLY A 305 -16.04 -4.08 12.02
CA GLY A 305 -14.79 -3.79 12.73
C GLY A 305 -14.48 -2.29 12.92
N TRP A 306 -15.32 -1.38 12.43
CA TRP A 306 -15.10 0.07 12.45
C TRP A 306 -16.30 0.83 13.06
N GLY A 307 -16.98 0.18 14.02
CA GLY A 307 -18.14 0.69 14.74
C GLY A 307 -17.81 1.76 15.78
N ASP A 308 -16.64 1.66 16.40
CA ASP A 308 -16.27 2.47 17.55
C ASP A 308 -16.14 3.96 17.17
N LYS A 309 -16.89 4.83 17.85
CA LYS A 309 -16.88 6.26 17.57
C LYS A 309 -15.52 6.90 17.83
N ARG A 310 -14.69 6.34 18.71
CA ARG A 310 -13.34 6.83 19.00
C ARG A 310 -12.43 6.63 17.80
N ASP A 311 -12.48 5.47 17.15
CA ASP A 311 -11.74 5.20 15.91
C ASP A 311 -12.19 6.13 14.77
N ARG A 312 -13.50 6.29 14.59
CA ARG A 312 -14.05 7.22 13.59
C ARG A 312 -13.60 8.65 13.83
N HIS A 313 -13.58 9.09 15.10
CA HIS A 313 -13.13 10.43 15.48
C HIS A 313 -11.65 10.63 15.23
N LEU A 314 -10.80 9.69 15.67
CA LEU A 314 -9.35 9.76 15.45
C LEU A 314 -8.99 9.83 13.95
N CYS A 315 -9.67 9.02 13.12
CA CYS A 315 -9.51 9.07 11.66
C CYS A 315 -9.87 10.45 11.09
N LEU A 316 -10.95 11.07 11.57
CA LEU A 316 -11.32 12.43 11.17
C LEU A 316 -10.30 13.47 11.64
N CYS A 317 -9.73 13.31 12.84
CA CYS A 317 -8.65 14.19 13.32
C CYS A 317 -7.42 14.15 12.38
N PHE A 318 -7.06 12.98 11.85
CA PHE A 318 -5.97 12.90 10.87
C PHE A 318 -6.27 13.67 9.60
N SER A 319 -7.54 13.77 9.18
CA SER A 319 -7.89 14.53 7.97
C SER A 319 -7.67 16.04 8.12
N SER A 320 -7.79 16.60 9.32
CA SER A 320 -7.64 18.03 9.55
C SER A 320 -6.31 18.43 10.23
N MET A 321 -5.44 17.46 10.55
CA MET A 321 -4.25 17.71 11.36
C MET A 321 -3.22 18.67 10.74
N TYR A 322 -3.25 18.86 9.42
CA TYR A 322 -2.38 19.78 8.68
C TYR A 322 -3.13 20.95 8.03
N GLU A 323 -4.44 21.08 8.31
CA GLU A 323 -5.18 22.26 7.87
C GLU A 323 -4.64 23.50 8.59
N LYS A 324 -4.40 24.56 7.84
CA LYS A 324 -4.07 25.85 8.48
C LYS A 324 -5.30 26.29 9.28
N PRO A 325 -5.13 26.76 10.53
CA PRO A 325 -6.19 27.47 11.22
C PRO A 325 -6.71 28.57 10.29
N LEU A 326 -8.03 28.66 10.10
CA LEU A 326 -8.63 29.82 9.46
C LEU A 326 -8.09 31.06 10.19
N SER A 327 -7.33 31.89 9.47
CA SER A 327 -6.94 33.20 9.97
C SER A 327 -8.24 33.98 10.19
N LEU A 328 -8.62 34.17 11.45
CA LEU A 328 -9.73 35.02 11.87
C LEU A 328 -9.50 36.47 11.48
#